data_AF-A0A942Z8Y7-F1
#
_entry.id   AF-A0A942Z8Y7-F1
#
_cell.length_a   1.000
_cell.length_b   1.000
_cell.length_c   1.000
_cell.angle_alpha   90.00
_cell.angle_beta   90.00
_cell.angle_gamma   90.00
#
_symmetry.space_group_name_H-M   'P 1'
#
loop_
_entity.id
_entity.type
_entity.pdbx_description
1 polymer ?
#
loop_
_entity_poly.entity_id
_entity_poly.type
_entity_poly.pdbx_seq_one_letter_code
_entity_poly.pdbx_strand_id
1 'polypeptide(L)' 'KKLPEAEGFDALTNEYVDMFKAGIVDPAKVTRSVLENAVSVASMLLTTEAAVVEIPSKESAPAMPPMGGMGGMM' A
#
# COMPACT_ATOMS: atom_id res chain seq x y z
N LYS A 1 30.03 -13.34 -10.25
CA LYS A 1 29.92 -13.35 -11.72
C LYS A 1 29.00 -12.18 -12.09
N LYS A 2 29.51 -11.14 -12.76
CA LYS A 2 28.68 -10.01 -13.21
C LYS A 2 28.00 -10.46 -14.50
N LEU A 3 26.68 -10.30 -14.61
CA LEU A 3 25.98 -10.58 -15.86
C LEU A 3 26.44 -9.55 -16.92
N PRO A 4 26.47 -9.91 -18.21
CA PRO A 4 26.63 -8.97 -19.32
C PRO A 4 25.60 -7.83 -19.22
N GLU A 5 25.95 -6.70 -19.81
CA GLU A 5 25.06 -5.53 -19.85
C GLU A 5 23.74 -5.91 -20.55
N ALA A 6 22.62 -5.58 -19.91
CA ALA A 6 21.25 -5.93 -20.32
C ALA A 6 20.80 -7.40 -20.22
N GLU A 7 21.60 -8.29 -19.64
CA GLU A 7 21.14 -9.65 -19.32
C GLU A 7 20.32 -9.65 -18.01
N GLY A 8 19.15 -10.26 -18.03
CA GLY A 8 18.22 -10.31 -16.89
C GLY A 8 17.44 -11.62 -16.86
N PHE A 9 16.61 -11.80 -15.84
CA PHE A 9 15.82 -13.02 -15.65
C PHE A 9 14.41 -12.83 -16.18
N ASP A 10 14.01 -13.65 -17.15
CA ASP A 10 12.64 -13.72 -17.62
C ASP A 10 11.83 -14.63 -16.69
N ALA A 11 10.93 -14.04 -15.90
CA ALA A 11 10.09 -14.76 -14.95
C ALA A 11 9.01 -15.63 -15.61
N LEU A 12 8.69 -15.43 -16.89
CA LEU A 12 7.71 -16.25 -17.61
C LEU A 12 8.32 -17.59 -18.03
N THR A 13 9.56 -17.57 -18.52
CA THR A 13 10.28 -18.74 -19.04
C THR A 13 11.25 -19.36 -18.03
N ASN A 14 11.59 -18.62 -16.97
CA ASN A 14 12.62 -18.95 -15.99
C ASN A 14 14.04 -19.05 -16.56
N GLU A 15 14.35 -18.28 -17.59
CA GLU A 15 15.66 -18.26 -18.25
C GLU A 15 16.34 -16.89 -18.13
N TYR A 16 17.68 -16.89 -18.20
CA TYR A 16 18.43 -15.65 -18.34
C TYR A 16 18.51 -15.26 -19.80
N VAL A 17 18.06 -14.04 -20.12
CA VAL A 17 17.94 -13.55 -21.49
C VAL A 17 18.48 -12.12 -21.60
N ASP A 18 18.80 -11.72 -22.83
CA ASP A 18 18.99 -10.31 -23.18
C ASP A 18 17.60 -9.62 -23.14
N MET A 19 17.39 -8.78 -22.14
CA MET A 19 16.09 -8.18 -21.83
C MET A 19 15.59 -7.28 -22.97
N PHE A 20 16.49 -6.58 -23.68
CA PHE A 20 16.12 -5.74 -24.82
C PHE A 20 15.66 -6.58 -26.01
N LYS A 21 16.40 -7.65 -26.35
CA LYS A 21 16.01 -8.55 -27.45
C LYS A 21 14.72 -9.31 -27.15
N ALA A 22 14.50 -9.67 -25.88
CA ALA A 22 13.27 -10.29 -25.42
C ALA A 22 12.07 -9.32 -25.37
N GLY A 23 12.29 -8.02 -25.56
CA GLY A 23 11.24 -7.00 -25.47
C GLY A 23 10.78 -6.70 -24.04
N ILE A 24 11.52 -7.15 -23.03
CA ILE A 24 11.27 -6.92 -21.61
C ILE A 24 11.93 -5.59 -21.25
N VAL A 25 11.22 -4.49 -21.53
CA VAL A 25 11.74 -3.13 -21.38
C VAL A 25 10.76 -2.27 -20.58
N ASP A 26 11.29 -1.52 -19.62
CA ASP A 26 10.53 -0.52 -18.86
C ASP A 26 11.00 0.90 -19.23
N PRO A 27 10.09 1.87 -19.42
CA PRO A 27 10.49 3.25 -19.63
C PRO A 27 11.32 3.78 -18.46
N ALA A 28 12.42 4.47 -18.74
CA ALA A 28 13.31 5.00 -17.71
C ALA A 28 12.57 5.87 -16.66
N LYS A 29 11.55 6.63 -17.08
CA LYS A 29 10.71 7.43 -16.18
C LYS A 29 9.97 6.58 -15.15
N VAL A 30 9.49 5.39 -15.52
CA VAL A 30 8.76 4.49 -14.62
C VAL A 30 9.68 4.06 -13.50
N THR A 31 10.81 3.43 -13.82
CA THR A 31 11.78 2.94 -12.83
C THR A 31 12.30 4.06 -11.93
N ARG A 32 12.64 5.21 -12.52
CA ARG A 32 13.11 6.38 -11.75
C ARG A 32 12.06 6.89 -10.76
N SER A 33 10.84 7.12 -11.24
CA SER A 33 9.77 7.69 -10.41
C SER A 33 9.36 6.75 -9.27
N VAL A 34 9.36 5.44 -9.51
CA VAL A 34 9.08 4.43 -8.47
C VAL A 34 10.13 4.50 -7.37
N LEU A 35 11.42 4.56 -7.74
CA LEU A 35 12.50 4.66 -6.76
C LEU A 35 12.42 5.97 -5.95
N GLU A 36 12.24 7.10 -6.63
CA GLU A 36 12.13 8.42 -5.98
C GLU A 36 10.95 8.46 -4.99
N ASN A 37 9.78 7.94 -5.39
CA ASN A 37 8.60 7.89 -4.53
C ASN A 37 8.77 6.92 -3.35
N ALA A 38 9.37 5.74 -3.58
CA ALA A 38 9.64 4.77 -2.52
C ALA A 38 10.61 5.32 -1.48
N VAL A 39 11.69 5.96 -1.93
CA VAL A 39 12.66 6.61 -1.04
C VAL A 39 12.02 7.76 -0.27
N SER A 40 11.13 8.55 -0.90
CA SER A 40 10.39 9.62 -0.23
C SER A 40 9.57 9.10 0.96
N VAL A 41 8.75 8.06 0.75
CA VAL A 41 7.94 7.45 1.82
C VAL A 41 8.83 6.83 2.89
N ALA A 42 9.87 6.08 2.49
CA ALA A 42 10.80 5.47 3.43
C ALA A 42 11.50 6.52 4.31
N SER A 43 11.91 7.65 3.73
CA SER A 43 12.57 8.75 4.45
C SER A 43 11.60 9.40 5.45
N MET A 44 10.35 9.61 5.06
CA MET A 44 9.31 10.12 5.95
C MET A 44 9.10 9.18 7.14
N LEU A 45 8.98 7.87 6.90
CA LEU A 45 8.80 6.88 7.97
C LEU A 45 10.01 6.80 8.91
N LEU A 46 11.23 6.80 8.36
CA LEU A 46 12.47 6.72 9.16
C LEU A 46 12.70 7.93 10.06
N THR A 47 12.16 9.09 9.69
CA THR A 47 12.29 10.34 10.45
C THR A 47 11.06 10.65 11.30
N THR A 48 10.03 9.80 11.25
CA THR A 48 8.84 9.91 12.09
C THR A 48 9.05 9.14 13.38
N GLU A 49 9.28 9.86 14.48
CA GLU A 49 9.55 9.28 15.80
C GLU A 49 8.30 8.69 16.48
N ALA A 50 7.10 9.14 16.12
CA ALA A 50 5.85 8.65 16.70
C ALA A 50 4.67 8.78 15.73
N ALA A 51 3.76 7.80 15.79
CA ALA A 51 2.44 7.87 15.17
C ALA A 51 1.37 7.72 16.25
N VAL A 52 0.46 8.70 16.34
CA VAL A 52 -0.66 8.69 17.29
C VAL A 52 -1.92 8.29 16.55
N VAL A 53 -2.67 7.35 17.10
CA VAL A 53 -3.93 6.85 16.53
C VAL A 53 -5.05 6.91 17.57
N GLU A 54 -6.28 7.15 17.11
CA GLU A 54 -7.46 7.08 17.97
C GLU A 54 -7.76 5.62 18.36
N ILE A 55 -8.18 5.43 19.61
CA ILE A 55 -8.64 4.13 20.08
C ILE A 55 -9.98 3.82 19.40
N PRO A 56 -10.17 2.62 18.80
CA PRO A 56 -11.45 2.24 18.22
C PRO A 56 -12.58 2.38 19.24
N SER A 57 -13.58 3.21 18.93
CA SER A 57 -14.75 3.40 19.80
C SER A 57 -15.63 2.14 19.76
N LYS A 58 -16.03 1.65 20.94
CA LYS A 58 -17.24 0.84 21.04
C LYS A 58 -18.41 1.82 21.08
N GLU A 59 -18.93 2.21 19.93
CA GLU A 59 -20.21 2.91 19.89
C GLU A 59 -21.25 2.01 20.58
N SER A 60 -21.73 2.41 21.76
CA SER A 60 -22.98 1.88 22.28
C SER A 60 -24.05 2.26 21.25
N ALA A 61 -24.75 1.26 20.71
CA ALA A 61 -25.86 1.45 19.79
C ALA A 61 -26.71 2.65 20.24
N PRO A 62 -27.12 3.54 19.32
CA PRO A 62 -27.83 4.76 19.67
C PRO A 62 -28.98 4.41 20.61
N ALA A 63 -29.02 5.09 21.77
CA ALA A 63 -30.05 4.90 22.76
C ALA A 63 -31.41 5.17 22.09
N MET A 64 -32.12 4.09 21.76
CA MET A 64 -33.49 4.18 21.26
C MET A 64 -34.30 4.94 22.32
N PRO A 65 -35.02 6.01 21.94
CA PRO A 65 -35.84 6.75 22.89
C PRO A 65 -36.81 5.77 23.56
N PRO A 66 -37.06 5.91 24.88
CA PRO A 66 -38.02 5.06 25.55
C PRO A 66 -39.38 5.24 24.86
N MET A 67 -39.80 4.20 24.15
CA MET A 67 -41.19 4.03 23.73
C MET A 67 -42.00 3.85 25.00
N GLY A 68 -42.33 4.98 25.64
CA GLY A 68 -43.20 5.08 26.78
C GLY A 68 -44.58 4.63 26.37
N GLY A 69 -44.86 3.36 26.64
CA GLY A 69 -46.22 2.87 26.78
C GLY A 69 -46.90 3.66 27.90
N MET A 70 -47.72 4.62 27.50
CA MET A 70 -48.77 5.18 28.35
C MET A 70 -50.11 4.87 27.68
N GLY A 71 -50.36 3.57 27.53
CA GLY A 71 -51.71 3.06 27.39
C GLY A 71 -52.34 3.03 28.78
N GLY A 72 -53.40 3.81 28.96
CA GLY A 72 -54.42 3.54 29.97
C GLY A 72 -54.35 4.35 31.26
N MET A 73 -55.44 5.09 31.47
CA MET A 73 -56.12 5.32 32.75
C MET A 73 -55.79 6.61 33.53
N MET A 74 -56.80 7.50 33.50
CA MET A 74 -57.08 8.67 34.34
C MET A 74 -56.37 9.98 33.99
#